data_AF-A0A5N5NY98-F1
#
_entry.id   AF-A0A5N5NY98-F1
#
_cell.length_a   1.000
_cell.length_b   1.000
_cell.length_c   1.000
_cell.angle_alpha   90.00
_cell.angle_beta   90.00
_cell.angle_gamma   90.00
#
_symmetry.space_group_name_H-M   'P 1'
#
loop_
_entity.id
_entity.type
_entity.pdbx_description
1 polymer ?
#
loop_
_entity_poly.entity_id
_entity_poly.type
_entity_poly.pdbx_seq_one_letter_code
_entity_poly.pdbx_strand_id
1 'polypeptide(L)' 'DRRTSSQTPPARSFPGGVEVLHDCHDATDDICFVHGLTGDRNSTWTASGQTAPWPKTLLAPRLTKARILTYGYDAHI' A
#
# COMPACT_ATOMS: atom_id res chain seq x y z
N ASP A 1 37.03 29.67 -7.18
CA ASP A 1 36.41 28.38 -7.52
C ASP A 1 35.25 28.05 -6.59
N ARG A 2 34.03 28.20 -7.10
CA ARG A 2 32.78 28.02 -6.35
C ARG A 2 32.47 26.52 -6.27
N ARG A 3 32.71 25.91 -5.11
CA ARG A 3 32.41 24.50 -4.84
C ARG A 3 30.89 24.32 -4.88
N THR A 4 30.37 23.79 -5.98
CA THR A 4 28.98 23.34 -6.09
C THR A 4 28.81 22.12 -5.19
N SER A 5 28.02 22.27 -4.14
CA SER A 5 27.52 21.17 -3.34
C SER A 5 26.66 20.26 -4.23
N SER A 6 27.06 19.01 -4.37
CA SER A 6 26.25 17.96 -4.98
C SER A 6 25.00 17.76 -4.11
N GLN A 7 23.86 18.29 -4.55
CA GLN A 7 22.58 17.98 -3.93
C GLN A 7 22.23 16.54 -4.29
N THR A 8 22.28 15.66 -3.29
CA THR A 8 21.68 14.33 -3.39
C THR A 8 20.19 14.51 -3.68
N PRO A 9 19.62 13.87 -4.72
CA PRO A 9 18.18 13.95 -4.96
C PRO A 9 17.44 13.49 -3.69
N PRO A 10 16.32 14.14 -3.33
CA PRO A 10 15.54 13.74 -2.17
C PRO A 10 15.16 12.27 -2.31
N ALA A 11 15.36 11.49 -1.25
CA ALA A 11 14.91 10.11 -1.22
C ALA A 11 13.40 10.10 -1.56
N ARG A 12 13.00 9.29 -2.54
CA ARG A 12 11.57 9.11 -2.84
C ARG A 12 10.94 8.57 -1.57
N SER A 13 9.96 9.28 -1.02
CA SER A 13 9.21 8.81 0.13
C SER A 13 8.30 7.68 -0.33
N PHE A 14 8.72 6.43 -0.10
CA PHE A 14 7.85 5.28 -0.30
C PHE A 14 6.76 5.26 0.76
N PRO A 15 5.50 4.99 0.39
CA PRO A 15 4.41 4.89 1.35
C PRO A 15 4.60 3.63 2.20
N GLY A 16 5.38 3.77 3.27
CA GLY A 16 5.67 2.71 4.22
C GLY A 16 4.58 2.55 5.28
N GLY A 17 4.49 1.35 5.86
CA GLY A 17 3.59 1.05 6.96
C GLY A 17 2.20 0.57 6.53
N VAL A 18 1.32 0.45 7.52
CA VAL A 18 -0.05 -0.06 7.38
C VAL A 18 -0.98 1.03 6.85
N GLU A 19 -1.85 0.67 5.91
CA GLU A 19 -2.99 1.45 5.47
C GLU A 19 -4.26 0.58 5.55
N VAL A 20 -5.34 1.16 6.09
CA VAL A 20 -6.64 0.48 6.22
C VAL A 20 -7.42 0.67 4.91
N LEU A 21 -7.64 -0.42 4.18
CA LEU A 21 -8.42 -0.41 2.94
C LEU A 21 -9.92 -0.50 3.22
N HIS A 22 -10.29 -1.31 4.23
CA HIS A 22 -11.65 -1.44 4.74
C HIS A 22 -11.59 -1.65 6.25
N ASP A 23 -12.23 -0.76 7.01
CA ASP A 23 -12.36 -0.93 8.45
C ASP A 23 -13.65 -1.66 8.79
N CYS A 24 -13.58 -2.48 9.83
CA CYS A 24 -14.69 -3.24 10.38
C CYS A 24 -14.51 -3.23 11.91
N HIS A 25 -15.44 -2.56 12.59
CA HIS A 25 -15.34 -2.33 14.04
C HIS A 25 -15.48 -3.63 14.84
N ASP A 26 -16.34 -4.54 14.38
CA ASP A 26 -16.60 -5.85 14.95
C ASP A 26 -15.84 -6.98 14.23
N ALA A 27 -14.70 -6.64 13.60
CA ALA A 27 -13.89 -7.60 12.88
C ALA A 27 -13.48 -8.77 13.78
N THR A 28 -13.68 -9.99 13.28
CA THR A 28 -13.15 -11.22 13.88
C THR A 28 -11.78 -11.58 13.34
N ASP A 29 -11.44 -11.05 12.16
CA ASP A 29 -10.22 -11.37 11.43
C ASP A 29 -9.60 -10.10 10.81
N ASP A 30 -8.27 -10.04 10.81
CA ASP A 30 -7.50 -9.03 10.08
C ASP A 30 -6.82 -9.68 8.87
N ILE A 31 -6.98 -9.10 7.67
CA ILE A 31 -6.31 -9.55 6.45
C ILE A 31 -5.37 -8.46 5.97
N CYS A 32 -4.07 -8.74 5.97
CA CYS A 32 -3.03 -7.80 5.55
C CYS A 32 -2.40 -8.21 4.21
N PHE A 33 -2.49 -7.33 3.22
CA PHE A 33 -1.89 -7.50 1.90
C PHE A 33 -0.49 -6.88 1.87
N VAL A 34 0.54 -7.70 1.65
CA VAL A 34 1.95 -7.26 1.57
C VAL A 34 2.43 -7.38 0.13
N HIS A 35 2.95 -6.30 -0.45
CA HIS A 35 3.43 -6.33 -1.83
C HIS A 35 4.82 -7.02 -1.96
N GLY A 36 5.13 -7.46 -3.18
CA GLY A 36 6.43 -8.04 -3.52
C GLY A 36 7.44 -7.00 -4.03
N LEU A 37 8.55 -7.51 -4.60
CA LEU A 37 9.61 -6.72 -5.23
C LEU A 37 9.05 -5.74 -6.26
N THR A 38 9.61 -4.53 -6.32
CA THR A 38 9.17 -3.43 -7.22
C THR A 38 7.70 -3.02 -7.06
N GLY A 39 7.03 -3.52 -6.01
CA GLY A 39 5.64 -3.23 -5.72
C GLY A 39 5.43 -1.96 -4.90
N ASP A 40 4.16 -1.62 -4.71
CA ASP A 40 3.69 -0.53 -3.87
C ASP A 40 2.37 -0.95 -3.23
N ARG A 41 2.16 -0.54 -1.98
CA ARG A 41 1.02 -1.00 -1.16
C ARG A 41 -0.36 -0.68 -1.75
N ASN A 42 -0.45 0.26 -2.69
CA ASN A 42 -1.71 0.66 -3.31
C ASN A 42 -1.79 0.20 -4.76
N SER A 43 -0.78 0.50 -5.57
CA SER A 43 -0.81 0.23 -7.01
C SER A 43 -0.70 -1.26 -7.34
N THR A 44 0.02 -2.07 -6.54
CA THR A 44 0.12 -3.53 -6.76
C THR A 44 -1.26 -4.20 -6.76
N TRP A 45 -2.21 -3.67 -6.00
CA TRP A 45 -3.55 -4.23 -5.86
C TRP A 45 -4.61 -3.53 -6.72
N THR A 46 -4.23 -2.52 -7.51
CA THR A 46 -5.15 -1.71 -8.30
C THR A 46 -4.98 -2.00 -9.78
N ALA A 47 -6.02 -2.56 -10.41
CA ALA A 47 -6.00 -2.86 -11.84
C ALA A 47 -6.03 -1.55 -12.68
N SER A 48 -5.47 -1.62 -13.89
CA SER A 48 -5.48 -0.48 -14.82
C SER A 48 -6.90 0.06 -15.06
N GLY A 49 -7.06 1.38 -15.00
CA GLY A 49 -8.34 2.06 -15.15
C GLY A 49 -9.27 1.99 -13.93
N GLN A 50 -8.85 1.35 -12.83
CA GLN A 50 -9.61 1.32 -11.58
C GLN A 50 -9.11 2.39 -10.60
N THR A 51 -10.02 2.89 -9.76
CA THR A 51 -9.72 3.91 -8.75
C THR A 51 -9.43 3.33 -7.37
N ALA A 52 -9.69 2.04 -7.17
CA ALA A 52 -9.56 1.37 -5.88
C ALA A 52 -8.99 -0.05 -6.03
N PRO A 53 -8.27 -0.55 -5.02
CA PRO A 53 -7.64 -1.86 -5.07
C PRO A 53 -8.69 -2.98 -4.94
N TRP A 54 -8.46 -4.10 -5.61
CA TRP A 54 -9.42 -5.21 -5.64
C TRP A 54 -9.73 -5.84 -4.26
N PRO A 55 -8.81 -5.87 -3.26
CA PRO A 55 -9.17 -6.34 -1.92
C PRO A 55 -10.28 -5.49 -1.30
N LYS A 56 -10.24 -4.17 -1.51
CA LYS A 56 -11.29 -3.26 -1.02
C LYS A 56 -12.61 -3.48 -1.74
N THR A 57 -12.58 -3.58 -3.08
CA THR A 57 -13.81 -3.61 -3.88
C THR A 57 -14.48 -4.99 -3.92
N LEU A 58 -13.70 -6.07 -3.86
CA LEU A 58 -14.20 -7.44 -4.02
C LEU A 58 -14.31 -8.22 -2.72
N LEU A 59 -13.41 -7.99 -1.74
CA LEU A 59 -13.41 -8.77 -0.50
C LEU A 59 -14.25 -8.12 0.60
N ALA A 60 -14.21 -6.80 0.78
CA ALA A 60 -14.97 -6.13 1.83
C ALA A 60 -16.48 -6.51 1.84
N PRO A 61 -17.18 -6.60 0.68
CA PRO A 61 -18.58 -7.02 0.68
C PRO A 61 -18.80 -8.52 0.95
N ARG A 62 -17.78 -9.35 0.79
CA ARG A 62 -17.86 -10.82 0.96
C ARG A 62 -17.41 -11.28 2.34
N LEU A 63 -16.47 -10.57 2.94
CA LEU A 63 -15.87 -10.86 4.24
C LEU A 63 -16.30 -9.77 5.22
N THR A 64 -17.59 -9.77 5.58
CA THR A 64 -18.22 -8.67 6.32
C THR A 64 -17.71 -8.51 7.76
N LYS A 65 -16.99 -9.50 8.29
CA LYS A 65 -16.33 -9.47 9.60
C LYS A 65 -14.81 -9.38 9.52
N ALA A 66 -14.27 -8.98 8.37
CA ALA A 66 -12.83 -8.80 8.20
C ALA A 66 -12.47 -7.33 8.08
N ARG A 67 -11.43 -6.91 8.80
CA ARG A 67 -10.71 -5.67 8.50
C ARG A 67 -9.67 -5.97 7.42
N ILE A 68 -9.59 -5.10 6.42
CA ILE A 68 -8.67 -5.26 5.29
C ILE A 68 -7.60 -4.18 5.35
N LEU A 69 -6.35 -4.62 5.38
CA LEU A 69 -5.16 -3.79 5.49
C LEU A 69 -4.24 -4.01 4.29
N THR A 70 -3.42 -3.02 3.97
CA THR A 70 -2.26 -3.18 3.09
C THR A 70 -1.01 -2.66 3.78
N TYR A 71 0.14 -3.28 3.54
CA TYR A 71 1.40 -2.88 4.13
C TYR A 71 2.44 -2.57 3.05
N GLY A 72 3.04 -1.40 3.15
CA GLY A 72 4.12 -0.95 2.29
C GLY A 72 5.48 -0.99 2.96
N TYR A 73 6.50 -1.35 2.20
CA TYR A 73 7.91 -1.18 2.54
C TYR A 73 8.69 -0.81 1.28
N ASP A 74 9.91 -0.27 1.42
CA ASP A 74 10.75 -0.06 0.26
C ASP A 74 11.23 -1.42 -0.28
N ALA A 75 10.64 -1.84 -1.40
CA ALA A 75 10.95 -3.08 -2.11
C ALA A 75 11.69 -2.83 -3.43
N HIS A 76 12.27 -1.64 -3.62
CA HIS A 76 13.15 -1.38 -4.77
C HIS A 76 14.48 -2.09 -4.55
N ILE A 77 14.95 -2.75 -5.61
CA ILE A 77 16.23 -3.45 -5.72
C ILE A 77 17.06 -2.81 -6.82
#